data_AF-A0A2V9ZLK4-F1
#
_entry.id   AF-A0A2V9ZLK4-F1
#
_cell.length_a   1.000
_cell.length_b   1.000
_cell.length_c   1.000
_cell.angle_alpha   90.00
_cell.angle_beta   90.00
_cell.angle_gamma   90.00
#
_symmetry.space_group_name_H-M   'P 1'
#
loop_
_entity.id
_entity.type
_entity.pdbx_description
1 polymer ?
#
loop_
_entity_poly.entity_id
_entity_poly.type
_entity_poly.pdbx_seq_one_letter_code
_entity_poly.pdbx_strand_id
1 'polypeptide(L)' 'MMAAPIATPAATANVTSTNNSDPVFAGAGDVASCDDLAGAKATAKLLDSIPGTIFVAGDLAYPDGSA' A
#
# COMPACT_ATOMS: atom_id res chain seq x y z
N MET A 1 -35.61 -0.73 42.42
CA MET A 1 -34.30 -0.08 42.15
C MET A 1 -33.71 -0.70 40.90
N MET A 2 -33.92 -0.11 39.73
CA MET A 2 -33.19 -0.45 38.51
C MET A 2 -32.44 0.81 38.10
N ALA A 3 -31.11 0.76 38.16
CA ALA A 3 -30.24 1.87 37.79
C ALA A 3 -30.22 2.01 36.26
N ALA A 4 -30.32 3.26 35.78
CA ALA A 4 -30.17 3.58 34.36
C ALA A 4 -28.70 3.46 33.93
N PRO A 5 -28.40 3.12 32.65
CA PRO A 5 -27.03 3.05 32.16
C PRO A 5 -26.49 4.46 31.92
N ILE A 6 -25.28 4.73 32.42
CA ILE A 6 -24.54 5.96 32.10
C ILE A 6 -23.92 5.80 30.71
N ALA A 7 -24.24 6.70 29.79
CA ALA A 7 -23.64 6.72 28.45
C ALA A 7 -22.22 7.28 28.53
N THR A 8 -21.24 6.50 28.06
CA THR A 8 -19.85 6.92 27.91
C THR A 8 -19.76 8.00 26.82
N PRO A 9 -19.04 9.13 27.02
CA PRO A 9 -18.81 10.07 25.93
C PRO A 9 -17.89 9.42 24.89
N ALA A 10 -18.39 9.23 23.68
CA ALA A 10 -17.58 8.85 22.53
C ALA A 10 -16.60 9.99 22.23
N ALA A 11 -15.31 9.77 22.41
CA ALA A 11 -14.29 10.74 22.05
C ALA A 11 -14.33 10.96 20.53
N THR A 12 -14.63 12.18 20.12
CA THR A 12 -14.55 12.64 18.73
C THR A 12 -13.08 12.67 18.32
N ALA A 13 -12.64 11.63 17.61
CA ALA A 13 -11.32 11.62 16.98
C ALA A 13 -11.29 12.69 15.89
N ASN A 14 -10.64 13.81 16.17
CA ASN A 14 -10.42 14.87 15.20
C ASN A 14 -9.32 14.43 14.23
N VAL A 15 -9.71 13.82 13.12
CA VAL A 15 -8.79 13.40 12.05
C VAL A 15 -8.32 14.66 11.35
N THR A 16 -7.17 15.18 11.76
CA THR A 16 -6.46 16.21 11.01
C THR A 16 -6.04 15.61 9.67
N SER A 17 -6.75 15.98 8.60
CA SER A 17 -6.42 15.59 7.23
C SER A 17 -5.06 16.17 6.86
N THR A 18 -4.02 15.35 7.05
CA THR A 18 -2.65 15.62 6.62
C THR A 18 -2.58 15.43 5.12
N ASN A 19 -2.64 16.52 4.36
CA ASN A 19 -2.58 16.55 2.89
C ASN A 19 -3.67 15.69 2.20
N ASN A 20 -4.73 16.36 1.74
CA ASN A 20 -5.83 15.79 0.95
C ASN A 20 -5.39 15.43 -0.48
N SER A 21 -4.33 14.64 -0.63
CA SER A 21 -4.10 13.90 -1.87
C SER A 21 -4.80 12.56 -1.73
N ASP A 22 -5.55 12.18 -2.76
CA ASP A 22 -6.18 10.86 -2.81
C ASP A 22 -5.10 9.78 -2.58
N PRO A 23 -5.37 8.77 -1.72
CA PRO A 23 -4.38 7.74 -1.44
C PRO A 23 -4.05 6.98 -2.74
N VAL A 24 -2.77 6.98 -3.11
CA VAL A 24 -2.28 6.27 -4.30
C VAL A 24 -1.79 4.89 -3.90
N PHE A 25 -2.37 3.88 -4.56
CA PHE A 25 -1.98 2.48 -4.45
C PHE A 25 -1.64 1.94 -5.85
N ALA A 26 -0.39 1.55 -6.05
CA ALA A 26 0.13 1.12 -7.36
C ALA A 26 0.66 -0.31 -7.29
N GLY A 27 0.28 -1.13 -8.26
CA GLY A 27 0.78 -2.51 -8.40
C GLY A 27 1.81 -2.61 -9.51
N ALA A 28 2.88 -3.35 -9.28
CA ALA A 28 3.92 -3.64 -10.27
C ALA A 28 4.23 -5.13 -10.31
N GLY A 29 4.30 -5.70 -11.52
CA GLY A 29 4.79 -7.07 -11.76
C GLY A 29 6.16 -7.03 -12.42
N ASP A 30 6.79 -8.21 -12.52
CA ASP A 30 8.13 -8.41 -13.07
C ASP A 30 9.17 -7.46 -12.45
N VAL A 31 9.08 -7.23 -11.13
CA VAL A 31 9.95 -6.30 -10.40
C VAL A 31 11.34 -6.88 -10.12
N ALA A 32 11.48 -8.20 -10.22
CA ALA A 32 12.73 -8.92 -10.07
C ALA A 32 12.92 -9.93 -11.19
N SER A 33 14.13 -9.98 -11.74
CA SER A 33 14.57 -11.00 -12.69
C SER A 33 16.01 -11.40 -12.37
N CYS A 34 16.30 -12.70 -12.41
CA CYS A 34 17.66 -13.21 -12.25
C CYS A 34 18.44 -13.22 -13.58
N ASP A 35 17.74 -13.33 -14.70
CA ASP A 35 18.33 -13.51 -16.03
C ASP A 35 18.55 -12.18 -16.75
N ASP A 36 17.66 -11.20 -16.55
CA ASP A 36 17.77 -9.87 -17.15
C ASP A 36 17.58 -8.76 -16.11
N LEU A 37 18.70 -8.18 -15.67
CA LEU A 37 18.69 -7.07 -14.73
C LEU A 37 18.30 -5.73 -15.38
N ALA A 38 18.26 -5.64 -16.71
CA ALA A 38 17.98 -4.38 -17.41
C ALA A 38 16.49 -4.02 -17.30
N GLY A 39 15.60 -4.99 -17.53
CA GLY A 39 14.16 -4.86 -17.35
C GLY A 39 13.79 -4.51 -15.91
N ALA A 40 14.32 -5.27 -14.93
CA ALA A 40 14.06 -5.00 -13.51
C ALA A 40 14.49 -3.59 -13.08
N LYS A 41 15.64 -3.09 -13.58
CA LYS A 41 16.09 -1.71 -13.31
C LYS A 41 15.20 -0.65 -13.97
N ALA A 42 14.70 -0.92 -15.17
CA ALA A 42 13.78 -0.01 -15.84
C ALA A 42 12.46 0.09 -15.06
N THR A 43 11.92 -1.04 -14.60
CA THR A 43 10.75 -1.08 -13.71
C THR A 43 11.02 -0.30 -12.42
N ALA A 44 12.13 -0.57 -11.72
CA ALA A 44 12.50 0.16 -10.50
C ALA A 44 12.54 1.69 -10.70
N LYS A 45 13.09 2.16 -11.83
CA LYS A 45 13.14 3.59 -12.16
C LYS A 45 11.75 4.21 -12.34
N LEU A 46 10.77 3.45 -12.84
CA LEU A 46 9.37 3.91 -12.91
C LEU A 46 8.77 3.98 -11.51
N LEU A 47 8.99 2.95 -10.68
CA LEU A 47 8.48 2.87 -9.31
C LEU A 47 8.98 4.03 -8.42
N ASP A 48 10.26 4.41 -8.56
CA ASP A 48 10.85 5.55 -7.83
C ASP A 48 10.11 6.88 -8.07
N SER A 49 9.40 7.01 -9.19
CA SER A 49 8.65 8.21 -9.55
C SER A 49 7.20 8.22 -9.08
N ILE A 50 6.68 7.10 -8.59
CA ILE A 50 5.28 6.95 -8.18
C ILE A 50 5.16 7.28 -6.68
N PRO A 51 4.52 8.39 -6.29
CA PRO A 51 4.24 8.67 -4.89
C PRO A 51 3.16 7.71 -4.37
N GLY A 52 3.29 7.28 -3.11
CA GLY A 52 2.29 6.45 -2.44
C GLY A 52 2.81 5.05 -2.09
N THR A 53 1.89 4.09 -1.95
CA THR A 53 2.25 2.71 -1.61
C THR A 53 2.29 1.87 -2.87
N ILE A 54 3.41 1.17 -3.04
CA ILE A 54 3.62 0.23 -4.14
C ILE A 54 3.57 -1.20 -3.58
N PHE A 55 2.89 -2.09 -4.29
CA PHE A 55 2.89 -3.52 -3.99
C PHE A 55 3.31 -4.34 -5.21
N VAL A 56 3.87 -5.51 -4.95
CA VAL A 56 4.30 -6.44 -5.99
C VAL A 56 3.11 -7.32 -6.39
N ALA A 57 2.64 -7.14 -7.61
CA ALA A 57 1.48 -7.82 -8.17
C ALA A 57 1.93 -9.02 -8.98
N GLY A 58 1.54 -10.23 -8.57
CA GLY A 58 1.84 -11.46 -9.30
C GLY A 58 3.17 -12.11 -8.92
N ASP A 59 4.27 -11.36 -8.75
CA ASP A 59 5.58 -11.98 -8.49
C ASP A 59 5.66 -12.68 -7.12
N LEU A 60 4.75 -12.37 -6.19
CA LEU A 60 4.65 -13.07 -4.90
C LEU A 60 3.67 -14.26 -4.93
N ALA A 61 3.06 -14.58 -6.07
CA ALA A 61 2.11 -15.67 -6.19
C ALA A 61 2.78 -17.05 -6.14
N TYR A 62 4.05 -17.14 -6.54
CA TYR A 62 4.82 -18.39 -6.55
C TYR A 62 6.22 -18.16 -5.95
N PRO A 63 6.86 -19.20 -5.37
CA PRO A 63 8.14 -19.07 -4.67
C PRO A 63 9.27 -18.44 -5.49
N ASP A 64 9.22 -18.60 -6.81
CA ASP A 64 10.23 -18.10 -7.75
C ASP A 64 9.75 -16.91 -8.58
N GLY A 65 8.55 -16.37 -8.30
CA GLY A 65 7.99 -15.23 -9.04
C GLY A 65 7.86 -15.46 -10.55
N SER A 66 7.70 -16.72 -10.99
CA SER A 66 7.49 -17.06 -12.39
C SER A 66 6.17 -16.46 -12.87
N ALA A 67 6.25 -15.44 -13.73
CA ALA A 67 5.13 -14.86 -14.47
C ALA A 67 4.56 -15.81 -15.52
#